data_AF-A0A403SW73-F1
#
_entry.id   AF-A0A403SW73-F1
#
_cell.length_a   1.000
_cell.length_b   1.000
_cell.length_c   1.000
_cell.angle_alpha   90.00
_cell.angle_beta   90.00
_cell.angle_gamma   90.00
#
_symmetry.space_group_name_H-M   'P 1'
#
loop_
_entity.id
_entity.type
_entity.pdbx_description
1 polymer ?
#
loop_
_entity_poly.entity_id
_entity_poly.type
_entity_poly.pdbx_seq_one_letter_code
_entity_poly.pdbx_strand_id
1 'polypeptide(L)'
;MAKPDWGALQHQFLAEHAKSGISPKDWCEAQGLNYASAKRYIKIANSAANSQKKTANQTANSQKGKMRNSAQEKACKGKDKTANKSENSTNSPETKPIRGSRRSPPTNPFKPGNQQALKHGGYGRRMLLSDAITEDAQALTLDDELFWLRAANLTAAENIGRWQAELELANDETAKDLHELISSAEKAMHRNTQRIESLEYTKGSIEKLRVDAAYRERATEKVEMEIGIMKDGDSDNAIVVHNTLPIPGR
;
A
#
# COMPACT_ATOMS: atom_id res chain seq x y z
N MET A 1 0.40 -50.35 -9.76
CA MET A 1 1.08 -49.33 -10.60
C MET A 1 1.20 -48.05 -9.79
N ALA A 2 2.42 -47.56 -9.56
CA ALA A 2 2.65 -46.31 -8.84
C ALA A 2 2.08 -45.14 -9.64
N LYS A 3 1.35 -44.23 -8.97
CA LYS A 3 0.80 -43.04 -9.61
C LYS A 3 1.98 -42.11 -9.97
N PRO A 4 2.08 -41.61 -11.21
CA PRO A 4 3.08 -40.61 -11.56
C PRO A 4 2.89 -39.38 -10.67
N ASP A 5 3.99 -38.87 -10.11
CA ASP A 5 3.95 -37.61 -9.37
C ASP A 5 3.84 -36.43 -10.35
N TRP A 6 2.60 -36.03 -10.60
CA TRP A 6 2.26 -34.95 -11.53
C TRP A 6 2.90 -33.60 -11.16
N GLY A 7 3.21 -33.37 -9.88
CA GLY A 7 3.86 -32.14 -9.42
C GLY A 7 5.32 -32.06 -9.89
N ALA A 8 6.07 -33.15 -9.70
CA ALA A 8 7.46 -33.24 -10.14
C ALA A 8 7.59 -33.10 -11.67
N LEU A 9 6.69 -33.73 -12.42
CA LEU A 9 6.66 -33.65 -13.89
C LEU A 9 6.38 -32.22 -14.40
N GLN A 10 5.51 -31.46 -13.74
CA GLN A 10 5.26 -30.06 -14.11
C GLN A 10 6.50 -29.18 -13.91
N HIS A 11 7.28 -29.41 -12.84
CA HIS A 11 8.52 -28.67 -12.61
C HIS A 11 9.60 -29.00 -13.66
N GLN A 12 9.75 -30.28 -14.02
CA GLN A 12 10.68 -30.69 -15.08
C GLN A 12 10.29 -30.09 -16.44
N PHE A 13 9.01 -30.12 -16.78
CA PHE A 13 8.50 -29.49 -18.00
C PHE A 13 8.80 -28.00 -18.05
N LEU A 14 8.59 -27.25 -16.97
CA LEU A 14 8.90 -25.81 -16.93
C LEU A 14 10.41 -25.53 -17.12
N ALA A 15 11.27 -26.36 -16.53
CA ALA A 15 12.72 -26.23 -16.68
C ALA A 15 13.20 -26.54 -18.10
N GLU A 16 12.63 -27.55 -18.75
CA GLU A 16 12.96 -27.90 -20.14
C GLU A 16 12.36 -26.92 -21.14
N HIS A 17 11.11 -26.49 -20.94
CA HIS A 17 10.45 -25.47 -21.75
C HIS A 17 11.19 -24.13 -21.71
N ALA A 18 11.75 -23.74 -20.56
CA ALA A 18 12.58 -22.53 -20.45
C ALA A 18 13.90 -22.63 -21.23
N LYS A 19 14.45 -23.84 -21.40
CA LYS A 19 15.73 -24.08 -22.10
C LYS A 19 15.57 -24.35 -23.59
N SER A 20 14.50 -25.02 -23.99
CA SER A 20 14.34 -25.62 -25.33
C SER A 20 13.06 -25.19 -26.05
N GLY A 21 12.09 -24.58 -25.35
CA GLY A 21 10.82 -24.15 -25.94
C GLY A 21 9.94 -25.30 -26.46
N ILE A 22 10.14 -26.53 -25.99
CA ILE A 22 9.40 -27.72 -26.43
C ILE A 22 7.93 -27.63 -26.02
N SER A 23 7.01 -28.01 -26.90
CA SER A 23 5.57 -27.97 -26.62
C SER A 23 5.14 -29.01 -25.56
N PRO A 24 4.05 -28.78 -24.80
CA PRO A 24 3.56 -29.74 -23.81
C PRO A 24 3.25 -31.13 -24.39
N LYS A 25 2.89 -31.19 -25.67
CA LYS A 25 2.56 -32.45 -26.34
C LYS A 25 3.82 -33.27 -26.63
N ASP A 26 4.82 -32.62 -27.23
CA ASP A 26 6.08 -33.27 -27.60
C ASP A 26 6.87 -33.69 -26.35
N TRP A 27 6.77 -32.91 -25.28
CA TRP A 27 7.36 -33.27 -23.98
C TRP A 27 6.71 -34.51 -23.36
N CYS A 28 5.37 -34.60 -23.40
CA CYS A 28 4.67 -35.80 -22.91
C CYS A 28 5.04 -37.05 -23.72
N GLU A 29 5.17 -36.93 -25.04
CA GLU A 29 5.58 -38.03 -25.93
C GLU A 29 7.03 -38.47 -25.65
N ALA A 30 7.94 -37.53 -25.42
CA ALA A 30 9.34 -37.82 -25.03
C ALA A 30 9.46 -38.51 -23.66
N GLN A 31 8.57 -38.19 -22.72
CA GLN A 31 8.51 -38.83 -21.39
C GLN A 31 7.71 -40.15 -21.40
N GLY A 32 7.22 -40.60 -22.55
CA GLY A 32 6.41 -41.83 -22.67
C GLY A 32 5.04 -41.73 -21.97
N LEU A 33 4.56 -40.52 -21.70
CA LEU A 33 3.30 -40.24 -21.03
C LEU A 33 2.19 -40.01 -22.05
N ASN A 34 1.01 -40.59 -21.79
CA ASN A 34 -0.16 -40.29 -22.62
C ASN A 34 -0.60 -38.83 -22.44
N TYR A 35 -0.46 -38.04 -23.50
CA TYR A 35 -0.82 -36.62 -23.53
C TYR A 35 -2.27 -36.34 -23.07
N ALA A 36 -3.23 -37.22 -23.40
CA ALA A 36 -4.63 -37.03 -23.02
C ALA A 36 -4.84 -37.02 -21.49
N SER A 37 -4.05 -37.80 -20.75
CA SER A 37 -4.04 -37.86 -19.29
C SER A 37 -3.21 -36.72 -18.69
N ALA A 38 -2.10 -36.38 -19.34
CA ALA A 38 -1.09 -35.46 -18.83
C ALA A 38 -1.44 -33.98 -19.04
N LYS A 39 -2.20 -33.63 -20.09
CA LYS A 39 -2.62 -32.25 -20.42
C LYS A 39 -3.40 -31.51 -19.32
N ARG A 40 -3.96 -32.24 -18.34
CA ARG A 40 -4.64 -31.65 -17.19
C ARG A 40 -3.67 -31.06 -16.17
N TYR A 41 -2.48 -31.63 -16.08
CA TYR A 41 -1.47 -31.32 -15.07
C TYR A 41 -0.28 -30.54 -15.64
N ILE A 42 0.11 -30.82 -16.88
CA ILE A 42 1.25 -30.17 -17.53
C ILE A 42 0.78 -28.93 -18.32
N LYS A 43 1.19 -27.73 -17.89
CA LYS A 43 0.78 -26.46 -18.49
C LYS A 43 1.94 -25.47 -18.57
N ILE A 44 2.09 -24.79 -19.71
CA ILE A 44 2.97 -23.62 -19.82
C ILE A 44 2.36 -22.55 -18.90
N ALA A 45 3.14 -22.08 -17.93
CA ALA A 45 2.65 -21.21 -16.88
C ALA A 45 2.14 -19.86 -17.45
N ASN A 46 0.83 -19.79 -17.69
CA ASN A 46 0.04 -18.57 -17.86
C ASN A 46 -1.31 -18.68 -17.12
N SER A 47 -1.34 -19.39 -15.98
CA SER A 47 -2.57 -19.60 -15.20
C SER A 47 -2.30 -19.45 -13.70
N ALA A 48 -2.18 -18.21 -13.24
CA ALA A 48 -2.41 -17.81 -11.85
C ALA A 48 -3.92 -17.86 -11.51
N ALA A 49 -4.60 -18.96 -11.86
CA ALA A 49 -6.01 -19.17 -11.58
C ALA A 49 -6.25 -20.66 -11.30
N ASN A 50 -6.83 -20.91 -10.13
CA ASN A 50 -7.28 -22.20 -9.59
C ASN A 50 -6.25 -23.19 -9.04
N SER A 51 -5.73 -22.87 -7.85
CA SER A 51 -5.64 -23.87 -6.76
C SER A 51 -5.72 -23.21 -5.38
N GLN A 52 -6.75 -22.39 -5.13
CA GLN A 52 -7.10 -22.04 -3.74
C GLN A 52 -7.94 -23.19 -3.17
N LYS A 53 -7.27 -24.09 -2.46
CA LYS A 53 -7.93 -24.94 -1.47
C LYS A 53 -8.51 -24.02 -0.38
N LYS A 54 -9.83 -24.12 -0.23
CA LYS A 54 -10.64 -23.50 0.81
C LYS A 54 -10.15 -23.88 2.22
N THR A 55 -10.06 -22.90 3.11
CA THR A 55 -10.40 -23.06 4.53
C THR A 55 -11.22 -21.85 4.99
N ALA A 56 -12.21 -22.14 5.82
CA ALA A 56 -13.41 -21.40 6.19
C ALA A 56 -13.20 -20.01 6.82
N ASN A 57 -14.10 -19.06 6.50
CA ASN A 57 -15.21 -18.70 7.39
C ASN A 57 -16.21 -17.76 6.68
N GLN A 58 -17.47 -18.21 6.65
CA GLN A 58 -18.63 -17.47 6.19
C GLN A 58 -19.28 -16.75 7.36
N THR A 59 -19.50 -15.45 7.25
CA THR A 59 -20.72 -14.78 7.76
C THR A 59 -20.96 -13.50 6.96
N ALA A 60 -21.86 -13.58 5.98
CA ALA A 60 -22.48 -12.42 5.36
C ALA A 60 -23.94 -12.75 5.07
N ASN A 61 -24.81 -12.41 6.03
CA ASN A 61 -26.23 -12.29 5.81
C ASN A 61 -26.46 -11.02 4.97
N SER A 62 -27.00 -11.18 3.76
CA SER A 62 -27.44 -10.07 2.91
C SER A 62 -28.85 -10.36 2.43
N GLN A 63 -29.83 -9.83 3.16
CA GLN A 63 -31.17 -9.56 2.66
C GLN A 63 -31.35 -8.04 2.49
N LYS A 64 -31.40 -7.57 1.24
CA LYS A 64 -32.29 -6.51 0.70
C LYS A 64 -31.78 -6.18 -0.69
N GLY A 65 -32.59 -6.14 -1.75
CA GLY A 65 -33.98 -5.75 -1.81
C GLY A 65 -34.05 -4.61 -2.81
N LYS A 66 -34.54 -4.93 -4.02
CA LYS A 66 -34.84 -4.00 -5.11
C LYS A 66 -35.58 -2.76 -4.60
N MET A 67 -35.26 -1.59 -5.14
CA MET A 67 -36.27 -0.60 -5.54
C MET A 67 -35.71 0.37 -6.59
N ARG A 68 -36.40 0.41 -7.73
CA ARG A 68 -36.37 1.47 -8.75
C ARG A 68 -37.27 2.61 -8.23
N ASN A 69 -36.89 3.86 -8.50
CA ASN A 69 -37.75 5.04 -8.67
C ASN A 69 -36.90 6.05 -9.46
N SER A 70 -37.14 6.30 -10.75
CA SER A 70 -38.14 7.20 -11.35
C SER A 70 -37.93 8.68 -11.04
N ALA A 71 -37.33 9.40 -12.00
CA ALA A 71 -37.60 10.83 -12.24
C ALA A 71 -37.23 11.17 -13.70
N GLN A 72 -38.26 11.39 -14.52
CA GLN A 72 -38.24 12.30 -15.66
C GLN A 72 -38.02 13.72 -15.10
N GLU A 73 -37.33 14.66 -15.75
CA GLU A 73 -37.86 15.55 -16.80
C GLU A 73 -36.69 16.27 -17.51
N LYS A 74 -36.58 16.14 -18.84
CA LYS A 74 -36.83 17.18 -19.87
C LYS A 74 -36.09 18.53 -19.74
N ALA A 75 -34.97 18.58 -20.49
CA ALA A 75 -34.62 19.57 -21.52
C ALA A 75 -35.13 21.02 -21.43
N CYS A 76 -34.18 21.96 -21.48
CA CYS A 76 -34.26 23.15 -22.33
C CYS A 76 -32.90 23.45 -22.96
N LYS A 77 -32.88 23.51 -24.30
CA LYS A 77 -31.80 24.06 -25.12
C LYS A 77 -31.99 25.58 -25.18
N GLY A 78 -30.90 26.33 -25.05
CA GLY A 78 -30.82 27.74 -25.43
C GLY A 78 -29.36 28.13 -25.58
N LYS A 79 -28.90 28.21 -26.84
CA LYS A 79 -27.65 28.87 -27.21
C LYS A 79 -27.90 30.38 -27.18
N ASP A 80 -26.98 31.16 -26.63
CA ASP A 80 -26.24 32.11 -27.48
C ASP A 80 -25.03 32.72 -26.78
N LYS A 81 -24.10 33.10 -27.65
CA LYS A 81 -22.72 33.48 -27.39
C LYS A 81 -22.63 34.88 -26.79
N THR A 82 -21.69 35.08 -25.88
CA THR A 82 -20.95 36.35 -25.82
C THR A 82 -19.56 36.12 -25.26
N ALA A 83 -18.60 36.73 -25.93
CA ALA A 83 -17.19 36.63 -25.67
C ALA A 83 -16.84 37.28 -24.33
N ASN A 84 -15.91 36.67 -23.60
CA ASN A 84 -14.86 37.45 -22.95
C ASN A 84 -13.59 36.60 -22.86
N LYS A 85 -12.57 37.15 -23.53
CA LYS A 85 -11.22 36.65 -23.65
C LYS A 85 -10.45 37.25 -22.48
N SER A 86 -10.12 36.45 -21.47
CA SER A 86 -9.16 36.83 -20.44
C SER A 86 -8.00 35.84 -20.48
N GLU A 87 -6.83 36.39 -20.78
CA GLU A 87 -5.57 35.72 -21.03
C GLU A 87 -4.88 35.30 -19.71
N ASN A 88 -4.14 34.19 -19.81
CA ASN A 88 -3.05 33.72 -18.94
C ASN A 88 -3.35 33.39 -17.47
N SER A 89 -3.84 32.17 -17.25
CA SER A 89 -3.39 31.36 -16.11
C SER A 89 -2.27 30.43 -16.57
N THR A 90 -1.11 30.57 -15.93
CA THR A 90 0.09 29.77 -16.15
C THR A 90 -0.16 28.30 -15.78
N ASN A 91 -0.31 27.46 -16.81
CA ASN A 91 0.09 26.06 -16.94
C ASN A 91 0.11 25.20 -15.66
N SER A 92 -1.07 24.78 -15.19
CA SER A 92 -1.21 23.46 -14.59
C SER A 92 -1.16 22.43 -15.73
N PRO A 93 -0.37 21.33 -15.65
CA PRO A 93 -0.38 20.34 -16.72
C PRO A 93 -1.76 19.70 -16.77
N GLU A 94 -2.55 20.08 -17.78
CA GLU A 94 -3.85 19.51 -18.06
C GLU A 94 -3.72 17.99 -18.19
N THR A 95 -4.14 17.27 -17.16
CA THR A 95 -4.22 15.80 -17.12
C THR A 95 -5.41 15.29 -17.93
N LYS A 96 -5.91 16.05 -18.92
CA LYS A 96 -7.02 15.62 -19.77
C LYS A 96 -6.45 14.99 -21.03
N PRO A 97 -6.74 13.70 -21.30
CA PRO A 97 -6.27 13.07 -22.52
C PRO A 97 -6.95 13.73 -23.73
N ILE A 98 -6.15 14.23 -24.67
CA ILE A 98 -6.64 14.66 -25.98
C ILE A 98 -7.05 13.39 -26.72
N ARG A 99 -8.36 13.18 -26.85
CA ARG A 99 -8.93 12.09 -27.66
C ARG A 99 -8.47 12.29 -29.10
N GLY A 100 -7.57 11.44 -29.56
CA GLY A 100 -7.11 11.43 -30.96
C GLY A 100 -8.26 11.21 -31.94
N SER A 101 -7.98 11.36 -33.24
CA SER A 101 -8.90 11.01 -34.32
C SER A 101 -9.35 9.54 -34.21
N ARG A 102 -10.51 9.20 -34.80
CA ARG A 102 -11.14 7.86 -34.76
C ARG A 102 -10.21 6.69 -35.13
N ARG A 103 -9.06 6.94 -35.75
CA ARG A 103 -8.08 5.93 -36.22
C ARG A 103 -6.65 6.12 -35.67
N SER A 104 -6.41 7.09 -34.79
CA SER A 104 -5.07 7.37 -34.26
C SER A 104 -5.05 7.24 -32.73
N PRO A 105 -4.04 6.58 -32.13
CA PRO A 105 -3.92 6.50 -30.67
C PRO A 105 -3.83 7.92 -30.06
N PRO A 106 -4.26 8.09 -28.79
CA PRO A 106 -4.23 9.38 -28.13
C PRO A 106 -2.82 9.97 -28.16
N THR A 107 -2.70 11.25 -28.49
CA THR A 107 -1.39 11.93 -28.61
C THR A 107 -0.69 12.12 -27.25
N ASN A 108 -1.39 11.90 -26.14
CA ASN A 108 -0.83 11.88 -24.78
C ASN A 108 -1.60 10.88 -23.88
N PRO A 109 -1.32 9.57 -23.96
CA PRO A 109 -1.92 8.60 -23.04
C PRO A 109 -1.33 8.80 -21.64
N PHE A 110 -2.15 8.59 -20.59
CA PHE A 110 -1.61 8.55 -19.22
C PHE A 110 -0.52 7.49 -19.14
N LYS A 111 0.60 7.83 -18.48
CA LYS A 111 1.64 6.83 -18.17
C LYS A 111 1.01 5.69 -17.35
N PRO A 112 1.26 4.42 -17.68
CA PRO A 112 0.88 3.30 -16.83
C PRO A 112 1.41 3.53 -15.41
N GLY A 113 0.56 3.42 -14.39
CA GLY A 113 0.92 3.74 -13.01
C GLY A 113 0.73 5.21 -12.60
N ASN A 114 0.00 6.02 -13.36
CA ASN A 114 -0.37 7.38 -12.97
C ASN A 114 -1.31 7.41 -11.74
N GLN A 115 -0.75 7.23 -10.55
CA GLN A 115 -1.45 7.34 -9.26
C GLN A 115 -1.69 8.80 -8.86
N GLN A 116 -1.07 9.78 -9.52
CA GLN A 116 -1.29 11.22 -9.24
C GLN A 116 -2.73 11.67 -9.52
N ALA A 117 -3.50 10.90 -10.32
CA ALA A 117 -4.93 11.16 -10.49
C ALA A 117 -5.78 10.64 -9.32
N LEU A 118 -5.27 9.69 -8.51
CA LEU A 118 -6.01 9.07 -7.42
C LEU A 118 -5.87 9.90 -6.14
N LYS A 119 -6.73 10.91 -6.00
CA LYS A 119 -6.68 11.81 -4.84
C LYS A 119 -7.18 11.22 -3.53
N HIS A 120 -7.88 10.08 -3.57
CA HIS A 120 -8.57 9.53 -2.42
C HIS A 120 -8.27 8.04 -2.19
N GLY A 121 -8.02 7.70 -0.93
CA GLY A 121 -7.85 6.31 -0.49
C GLY A 121 -9.16 5.51 -0.51
N GLY A 122 -9.07 4.23 -0.15
CA GLY A 122 -10.23 3.33 -0.12
C GLY A 122 -11.34 3.80 0.83
N TYR A 123 -10.99 4.33 1.99
CA TYR A 123 -11.95 4.91 2.93
C TYR A 123 -12.50 6.25 2.45
N GLY A 124 -11.64 7.13 1.91
CA GLY A 124 -12.08 8.42 1.40
C GLY A 124 -13.16 8.31 0.33
N ARG A 125 -13.05 7.32 -0.57
CA ARG A 125 -14.09 7.03 -1.57
C ARG A 125 -15.43 6.61 -0.99
N ARG A 126 -15.43 5.84 0.10
CA ARG A 126 -16.66 5.29 0.71
C ARG A 126 -17.32 6.29 1.66
N MET A 127 -16.50 7.08 2.34
CA MET A 127 -16.95 8.14 3.26
C MET A 127 -17.16 9.48 2.55
N LEU A 128 -16.88 9.56 1.25
CA LEU A 128 -17.02 10.77 0.44
C LEU A 128 -16.24 11.95 1.04
N LEU A 129 -15.01 11.68 1.51
CA LEU A 129 -14.11 12.72 2.02
C LEU A 129 -13.73 13.67 0.89
N SER A 130 -13.65 14.96 1.21
CA SER A 130 -13.16 15.95 0.26
C SER A 130 -11.67 15.76 0.00
N ASP A 131 -11.21 16.25 -1.16
CA ASP A 131 -9.80 16.27 -1.50
C ASP A 131 -8.99 17.02 -0.41
N ALA A 132 -9.51 18.15 0.10
CA ALA A 132 -8.89 18.93 1.17
C ALA A 132 -8.65 18.10 2.45
N ILE A 133 -9.66 17.37 2.93
CA ILE A 133 -9.50 16.53 4.13
C ILE A 133 -8.46 15.43 3.89
N THR A 134 -8.40 14.90 2.67
CA THR A 134 -7.44 13.84 2.33
C THR A 134 -6.01 14.37 2.26
N GLU A 135 -5.82 15.57 1.73
CA GLU A 135 -4.53 16.28 1.69
C GLU A 135 -4.06 16.64 3.11
N ASP A 136 -4.93 17.24 3.93
CA ASP A 136 -4.62 17.58 5.33
C ASP A 136 -4.26 16.34 6.16
N ALA A 137 -5.01 15.25 5.99
CA ALA A 137 -4.74 14.00 6.69
C ALA A 137 -3.38 13.37 6.31
N GLN A 138 -2.89 13.61 5.10
CA GLN A 138 -1.55 13.15 4.69
C GLN A 138 -0.44 14.03 5.27
N ALA A 139 -0.72 15.30 5.52
CA ALA A 139 0.23 16.25 6.08
C ALA A 139 0.34 16.16 7.61
N LEU A 140 -0.71 15.69 8.29
CA LEU A 140 -0.72 15.55 9.75
C LEU A 140 0.33 14.57 10.26
N THR A 141 1.00 14.97 11.35
CA THR A 141 2.00 14.17 12.03
C THR A 141 1.54 13.76 13.43
N LEU A 142 2.20 12.76 14.02
CA LEU A 142 1.97 12.38 15.42
C LEU A 142 2.25 13.54 16.40
N ASP A 143 3.11 14.49 16.03
CA ASP A 143 3.40 15.66 16.84
C ASP A 143 2.26 16.67 16.86
N ASP A 144 1.57 16.85 15.74
CA ASP A 144 0.38 17.69 15.65
C ASP A 144 -0.77 17.10 16.49
N GLU A 145 -0.97 15.78 16.40
CA GLU A 145 -1.95 15.06 17.23
C GLU A 145 -1.64 15.20 18.73
N LEU A 146 -0.37 15.05 19.11
CA LEU A 146 0.08 15.17 20.49
C LEU A 146 -0.11 16.61 21.01
N PHE A 147 0.21 17.61 20.19
CA PHE A 147 -0.02 19.01 20.50
C PHE A 147 -1.51 19.28 20.75
N TRP A 148 -2.37 18.82 19.85
CA TRP A 148 -3.81 19.01 19.99
C TRP A 148 -4.37 18.32 21.23
N LEU A 149 -3.95 17.09 21.53
CA LEU A 149 -4.40 16.37 22.73
C LEU A 149 -3.94 17.04 24.02
N ARG A 150 -2.70 17.54 24.08
CA ARG A 150 -2.20 18.30 25.23
C ARG A 150 -3.00 19.59 25.43
N ALA A 151 -3.27 20.32 24.34
CA ALA A 151 -4.10 21.52 24.39
C ALA A 151 -5.53 21.21 24.84
N ALA A 152 -6.14 20.13 24.34
CA ALA A 152 -7.46 19.68 24.75
C ALA A 152 -7.49 19.25 26.23
N ASN A 153 -6.42 18.62 26.73
CA ASN A 153 -6.29 18.24 28.14
C ASN A 153 -6.24 19.48 29.06
N LEU A 154 -5.46 20.49 28.68
CA LEU A 154 -5.37 21.76 29.41
C LEU A 154 -6.70 22.51 29.37
N THR A 155 -7.38 22.53 28.22
CA THR A 155 -8.70 23.15 28.09
C THR A 155 -9.74 22.46 28.99
N ALA A 156 -9.71 21.13 29.08
CA ALA A 156 -10.58 20.38 29.99
C ALA A 156 -10.28 20.73 31.45
N ALA A 157 -9.02 20.81 31.84
CA ALA A 157 -8.61 21.20 33.18
C ALA A 157 -9.06 22.63 33.55
N GLU A 158 -8.91 23.59 32.63
CA GLU A 158 -9.41 24.96 32.83
C GLU A 158 -10.93 24.99 33.02
N ASN A 159 -11.68 24.25 32.21
CA ASN A 159 -13.13 24.18 32.31
C ASN A 159 -13.59 23.55 33.63
N ILE A 160 -12.91 22.49 34.10
CA ILE A 160 -13.16 21.90 35.42
C ILE A 160 -12.99 22.96 36.51
N GLY A 161 -11.88 23.72 36.50
CA GLY A 161 -11.66 24.78 37.48
C GLY A 161 -12.72 25.87 37.45
N ARG A 162 -13.18 26.28 36.25
CA ARG A 162 -14.28 27.26 36.09
C ARG A 162 -15.59 26.75 36.67
N TRP A 163 -15.98 25.53 36.32
CA TRP A 163 -17.22 24.94 36.83
C TRP A 163 -17.17 24.65 38.32
N GLN A 164 -16.00 24.32 38.88
CA GLN A 164 -15.81 24.20 40.33
C GLN A 164 -16.06 25.53 41.04
N ALA A 165 -15.55 26.64 40.51
CA ALA A 165 -15.81 27.97 41.07
C ALA A 165 -17.29 28.38 40.93
N GLU A 166 -17.93 28.03 39.81
CA GLU A 166 -19.36 28.28 39.59
C GLU A 166 -20.24 27.44 40.54
N LEU A 167 -19.80 26.22 40.87
CA LEU A 167 -20.48 25.32 41.80
C LEU A 167 -20.64 25.92 43.20
N GLU A 168 -19.68 26.72 43.68
CA GLU A 168 -19.75 27.36 44.99
C GLU A 168 -20.91 28.37 45.12
N LEU A 169 -21.37 28.91 43.99
CA LEU A 169 -22.43 29.91 43.90
C LEU A 169 -23.75 29.33 43.34
N ALA A 170 -23.75 28.05 42.96
CA ALA A 170 -24.85 27.42 42.24
C ALA A 170 -26.01 27.00 43.16
N ASN A 171 -27.23 27.04 42.61
CA ASN A 171 -28.41 26.46 43.24
C ASN A 171 -28.46 24.93 42.98
N ASP A 172 -29.29 24.21 43.74
CA ASP A 172 -29.36 22.73 43.71
C ASP A 172 -29.59 22.10 42.32
N GLU A 173 -30.36 22.75 41.44
CA GLU A 173 -30.57 22.25 40.06
C GLU A 173 -29.31 22.45 39.20
N THR A 174 -28.77 23.67 39.18
CA THR A 174 -27.56 24.01 38.42
C THR A 174 -26.31 23.29 38.93
N ALA A 175 -26.25 22.95 40.22
CA ALA A 175 -25.15 22.21 40.81
C ALA A 175 -25.05 20.78 40.25
N LYS A 176 -26.19 20.12 39.98
CA LYS A 176 -26.20 18.78 39.37
C LYS A 176 -25.65 18.80 37.95
N ASP A 177 -26.07 19.77 37.14
CA ASP A 177 -25.60 19.93 35.77
C ASP A 177 -24.09 20.23 35.72
N LEU A 178 -23.60 21.09 36.62
CA LEU A 178 -22.17 21.38 36.76
C LEU A 178 -21.37 20.15 37.19
N HIS A 179 -21.86 19.35 38.14
CA HIS A 179 -21.23 18.10 38.52
C HIS A 179 -21.16 17.09 37.36
N GLU A 180 -22.20 17.02 36.52
CA GLU A 180 -22.19 16.17 35.33
C GLU A 180 -21.14 16.63 34.30
N LEU A 181 -21.06 17.95 34.05
CA LEU A 181 -20.06 18.55 33.18
C LEU A 181 -18.63 18.30 33.69
N ILE A 182 -18.38 18.51 34.99
CA ILE A 182 -17.09 18.24 35.63
C ILE A 182 -16.73 16.76 35.47
N SER A 183 -17.63 15.84 35.82
CA SER A 183 -17.37 14.39 35.68
C SER A 183 -17.09 13.98 34.23
N SER A 184 -17.80 14.59 33.27
CA SER A 184 -17.57 14.35 31.85
C SER A 184 -16.19 14.84 31.39
N ALA A 185 -15.79 16.04 31.82
CA ALA A 185 -14.49 16.61 31.51
C ALA A 185 -13.33 15.84 32.17
N GLU A 186 -13.47 15.40 33.43
CA GLU A 186 -12.48 14.55 34.09
C GLU A 186 -12.28 13.25 33.32
N LYS A 187 -13.38 12.59 32.91
CA LYS A 187 -13.30 11.39 32.07
C LYS A 187 -12.62 11.66 30.72
N ALA A 188 -12.88 12.81 30.11
CA ALA A 188 -12.20 13.22 28.87
C ALA A 188 -10.70 13.45 29.11
N MET A 189 -10.34 14.10 30.20
CA MET A 189 -8.97 14.35 30.62
C MET A 189 -8.19 13.04 30.81
N HIS A 190 -8.77 12.06 31.51
CA HIS A 190 -8.15 10.74 31.68
C HIS A 190 -7.92 10.01 30.35
N ARG A 191 -8.89 10.06 29.41
CA ARG A 191 -8.72 9.48 28.06
C ARG A 191 -7.61 10.19 27.28
N ASN A 192 -7.55 11.52 27.36
CA ASN A 192 -6.53 12.32 26.71
C ASN A 192 -5.13 12.00 27.26
N THR A 193 -4.96 11.95 28.59
CA THR A 193 -3.70 11.56 29.23
C THR A 193 -3.24 10.18 28.76
N GLN A 194 -4.13 9.18 28.76
CA GLN A 194 -3.79 7.84 28.26
C GLN A 194 -3.38 7.85 26.78
N ARG A 195 -4.06 8.66 25.94
CA ARG A 195 -3.71 8.77 24.52
C ARG A 195 -2.37 9.49 24.32
N ILE A 196 -2.08 10.53 25.10
CA ILE A 196 -0.81 11.26 25.10
C ILE A 196 0.34 10.27 25.42
N GLU A 197 0.23 9.50 26.50
CA GLU A 197 1.21 8.47 26.87
C GLU A 197 1.41 7.44 25.75
N SER A 198 0.30 6.94 25.17
CA SER A 198 0.35 5.99 24.06
C SER A 198 1.03 6.54 22.80
N LEU A 199 0.80 7.81 22.48
CA LEU A 199 1.40 8.47 21.31
C LEU A 199 2.89 8.74 21.53
N GLU A 200 3.27 9.20 22.73
CA GLU A 200 4.68 9.41 23.09
C GLU A 200 5.48 8.11 23.05
N TYR A 201 4.92 7.04 23.62
CA TYR A 201 5.53 5.71 23.53
C TYR A 201 5.72 5.26 22.07
N THR A 202 4.68 5.44 21.25
CA THR A 202 4.71 5.08 19.83
C THR A 202 5.78 5.87 19.09
N LYS A 203 5.89 7.18 19.35
CA LYS A 203 6.90 8.06 18.76
C LYS A 203 8.31 7.60 19.14
N GLY A 204 8.55 7.31 20.42
CA GLY A 204 9.82 6.78 20.89
C GLY A 204 10.18 5.43 20.26
N SER A 205 9.20 4.54 20.08
CA SER A 205 9.38 3.25 19.42
C SER A 205 9.75 3.41 17.93
N ILE A 206 9.07 4.31 17.21
CA ILE A 206 9.40 4.63 15.80
C ILE A 206 10.82 5.17 15.70
N GLU A 207 11.23 6.06 16.59
CA GLU A 207 12.59 6.63 16.58
C GLU A 207 13.65 5.56 16.81
N LYS A 208 13.43 4.66 17.77
CA LYS A 208 14.31 3.50 17.97
C LYS A 208 14.40 2.64 16.72
N LEU A 209 13.26 2.32 16.08
CA LEU A 209 13.24 1.53 14.86
C LEU A 209 13.99 2.19 13.70
N ARG A 210 13.95 3.53 13.60
CA ARG A 210 14.71 4.27 12.59
C ARG A 210 16.21 4.15 12.79
N VAL A 211 16.68 4.32 14.03
CA VAL A 211 18.11 4.16 14.37
C VAL A 211 18.56 2.72 14.11
N ASP A 212 17.75 1.76 14.53
CA ASP A 212 17.98 0.33 14.32
C ASP A 212 18.00 -0.07 12.84
N ALA A 213 17.19 0.57 12.00
CA ALA A 213 17.19 0.39 10.56
C ALA A 213 18.47 0.98 9.92
N ALA A 214 18.82 2.22 10.28
CA ALA A 214 20.03 2.88 9.79
C ALA A 214 21.31 2.12 10.17
N TYR A 215 21.35 1.54 11.37
CA TYR A 215 22.46 0.66 11.77
C TYR A 215 22.55 -0.59 10.89
N ARG A 216 21.42 -1.24 10.60
CA ARG A 216 21.38 -2.42 9.73
C ARG A 216 21.77 -2.11 8.30
N GLU A 217 21.32 -0.97 7.75
CA GLU A 217 21.72 -0.51 6.42
C GLU A 217 23.23 -0.32 6.31
N ARG A 218 23.85 0.36 7.28
CA ARG A 218 25.31 0.50 7.31
C ARG A 218 26.05 -0.82 7.47
N ALA A 219 25.49 -1.75 8.23
CA ALA A 219 26.06 -3.09 8.36
C ALA A 219 26.00 -3.85 7.03
N THR A 220 24.89 -3.74 6.28
CA THR A 220 24.77 -4.36 4.95
C THR A 220 25.70 -3.70 3.93
N GLU A 221 25.83 -2.37 3.91
CA GLU A 221 26.77 -1.65 3.04
C GLU A 221 28.21 -2.11 3.29
N LYS A 222 28.59 -2.27 4.56
CA LYS A 222 29.92 -2.78 4.91
C LYS A 222 30.15 -4.19 4.35
N VAL A 223 29.19 -5.10 4.54
CA VAL A 223 29.29 -6.47 4.04
C VAL A 223 29.36 -6.50 2.51
N GLU A 224 28.58 -5.66 1.83
CA GLU A 224 28.63 -5.54 0.37
C GLU A 224 29.99 -5.05 -0.13
N MET A 225 30.60 -4.06 0.54
CA MET A 225 31.95 -3.61 0.22
C MET A 225 33.00 -4.71 0.45
N GLU A 226 32.91 -5.46 1.55
CA GLU A 226 33.80 -6.60 1.81
C GLU A 226 33.67 -7.70 0.74
N ILE A 227 32.44 -8.02 0.30
CA ILE A 227 32.19 -8.95 -0.81
C ILE A 227 32.80 -8.42 -2.12
N GLY A 228 32.69 -7.12 -2.38
CA GLY A 228 33.31 -6.48 -3.55
C GLY A 228 34.82 -6.66 -3.56
N ILE A 229 35.49 -6.36 -2.44
CA ILE A 229 36.95 -6.53 -2.30
C ILE A 229 37.36 -7.99 -2.53
N MET A 230 36.62 -8.96 -1.97
CA MET A 230 36.92 -10.39 -2.17
C MET A 230 36.80 -10.83 -3.63
N LYS A 231 35.84 -10.26 -4.37
CA LYS A 231 35.62 -10.57 -5.77
C LYS A 231 36.73 -10.02 -6.68
N ASP A 232 37.25 -8.84 -6.36
CA ASP A 232 38.32 -8.21 -7.14
C ASP A 232 39.70 -8.81 -6.81
N GLY A 233 39.92 -9.24 -5.56
CA GLY A 233 41.18 -9.83 -5.09
C GLY A 233 41.53 -11.20 -5.69
N ASP A 234 40.59 -11.88 -6.37
CA ASP A 234 40.85 -13.14 -7.08
C ASP A 234 41.55 -12.92 -8.44
N SER A 235 41.58 -11.67 -8.94
CA SER A 235 42.23 -11.33 -10.22
C SER A 235 43.75 -11.16 -10.11
N ASP A 236 44.28 -10.77 -8.95
CA ASP A 236 45.71 -10.50 -8.73
C ASP A 236 46.47 -11.67 -8.07
N ASN A 237 45.76 -12.67 -7.54
CA ASN A 237 46.35 -13.85 -6.88
C ASN A 237 46.50 -15.06 -7.82
N ALA A 238 46.57 -14.86 -9.13
CA ALA A 238 47.01 -15.88 -10.08
C ALA A 238 48.50 -16.18 -9.84
N ILE A 239 48.80 -17.05 -8.87
CA ILE A 239 50.12 -17.61 -8.67
C ILE A 239 50.50 -18.33 -9.97
N VAL A 240 51.34 -17.69 -10.78
CA VAL A 240 51.98 -18.32 -11.94
C VAL A 240 52.94 -19.37 -11.38
N VAL A 241 52.44 -20.59 -11.18
CA VAL A 241 53.25 -21.74 -10.84
C VAL A 241 54.10 -22.06 -12.08
N HIS A 242 55.33 -21.56 -12.11
CA HIS A 242 56.34 -21.99 -13.06
C HIS A 242 56.71 -23.44 -12.75
N ASN A 243 56.03 -24.39 -13.39
CA ASN A 243 56.43 -25.80 -13.40
C ASN A 243 57.71 -25.95 -14.24
N THR A 244 58.87 -25.74 -13.63
CA THR A 244 60.15 -26.15 -14.20
C THR A 244 60.32 -27.65 -14.00
N LEU A 245 59.97 -28.44 -15.03
CA LEU A 245 60.35 -29.84 -15.12
C LEU A 245 61.89 -29.95 -15.17
N PRO A 246 62.54 -30.78 -14.33
CA PRO A 246 63.97 -31.03 -14.47
C PRO A 246 64.21 -31.79 -15.78
N ILE A 247 65.02 -31.21 -16.67
CA ILE A 247 65.54 -31.90 -17.85
C ILE A 247 66.47 -33.02 -17.33
N PRO A 248 66.17 -34.31 -17.58
CA PRO A 248 67.04 -35.38 -17.14
C PRO A 248 68.35 -35.33 -17.93
N GLY A 249 69.44 -35.58 -17.21
CA GLY A 249 70.82 -35.34 -17.60
C GLY A 249 71.30 -36.01 -18.87
N ARG A 250 72.38 -35.39 -19.34
CA ARG A 250 73.31 -35.74 -20.41
C ARG A 250 74.21 -36.90 -20.03
#